data_AF-A0ABD3JIU3-F1
#
_entry.id   AF-A0ABD3JIU3-F1
#
_cell.length_a   1.000
_cell.length_b   1.000
_cell.length_c   1.000
_cell.angle_alpha   90.00
_cell.angle_beta   90.00
_cell.angle_gamma   90.00
#
_symmetry.space_group_name_H-M   'P 1'
#
loop_
_entity.id
_entity.type
_entity.pdbx_description
1 polymer ?
#
loop_
_entity_poly.entity_id
_entity_poly.type
_entity_poly.pdbx_seq_one_letter_code
_entity_poly.pdbx_strand_id
1 'polypeptide(L)'
;MVAGESARWAHARDQRDKLEAYTEVLRRLHAGGCQEAHAAGFSDQLWLHFDRMPARYALDVNVERGEDVLMHKRLLKLAEDPANQPVFDIRPVQVSPNVNGNLNESVDSDSAMADDVQSSLNQSGKVGNHGRLNLQANRQNVEDGDNAVQLDAQVWRPMHAITFSALDRRKLLSKVTALLAGIEVDIHEAHAFSTEDGFFLAFFIVHGWHSEVEDLRKEVEKGILSMKWTSSP
;
A
#
# COMPACT_ATOMS: atom_id res chain seq x y z
N MET A 1 -24.90 -35.58 -15.66
CA MET A 1 -24.01 -35.80 -14.50
C MET A 1 -22.72 -34.97 -14.53
N VAL A 2 -22.22 -34.55 -15.70
CA VAL A 2 -20.92 -33.83 -15.84
C VAL A 2 -20.85 -32.45 -15.15
N ALA A 3 -21.95 -31.69 -15.06
CA ALA A 3 -21.95 -30.36 -14.45
C ALA A 3 -21.64 -30.37 -12.93
N GLY A 4 -22.01 -31.45 -12.23
CA GLY A 4 -21.79 -31.58 -10.79
C GLY A 4 -20.34 -31.91 -10.42
N GLU A 5 -19.58 -32.55 -11.30
CA GLU A 5 -18.17 -32.89 -11.06
C GLU A 5 -17.26 -31.69 -11.33
N SER A 6 -17.55 -30.92 -12.38
CA SER A 6 -16.79 -29.71 -12.70
C SER A 6 -16.91 -28.63 -11.62
N ALA A 7 -18.09 -28.42 -11.04
CA ALA A 7 -18.30 -27.48 -9.94
C ALA A 7 -17.54 -27.88 -8.66
N ARG A 8 -17.45 -29.20 -8.38
CA ARG A 8 -16.69 -29.71 -7.22
C ARG A 8 -15.19 -29.47 -7.35
N TRP A 9 -14.63 -29.60 -8.57
CA TRP A 9 -13.22 -29.34 -8.82
C TRP A 9 -12.88 -27.85 -8.80
N ALA A 10 -13.78 -26.99 -9.27
CA ALA A 10 -13.63 -25.54 -9.13
C ALA A 10 -13.60 -25.15 -7.65
N HIS A 11 -14.58 -25.60 -6.85
CA HIS A 11 -14.62 -25.31 -5.42
C HIS A 11 -13.39 -25.86 -4.66
N ALA A 12 -12.93 -27.06 -4.99
CA ALA A 12 -11.73 -27.63 -4.37
C ALA A 12 -10.47 -26.82 -4.71
N ARG A 13 -10.37 -26.30 -5.94
CA ARG A 13 -9.27 -25.41 -6.35
C ARG A 13 -9.35 -24.07 -5.63
N ASP A 14 -10.52 -23.46 -5.59
CA ASP A 14 -10.75 -22.17 -4.92
C ASP A 14 -10.36 -22.24 -3.43
N GLN A 15 -10.75 -23.31 -2.74
CA GLN A 15 -10.39 -23.54 -1.35
C GLN A 15 -8.88 -23.78 -1.16
N ARG A 16 -8.21 -24.43 -2.13
CA ARG A 16 -6.76 -24.60 -2.11
C ARG A 16 -6.04 -23.27 -2.28
N ASP A 17 -6.45 -22.44 -3.23
CA ASP A 17 -5.84 -21.14 -3.50
C ASP A 17 -6.03 -20.21 -2.29
N LYS A 18 -7.23 -20.21 -1.67
CA LYS A 18 -7.49 -19.51 -0.40
C LYS A 18 -6.58 -20.00 0.74
N LEU A 19 -6.40 -21.32 0.89
CA LEU A 19 -5.56 -21.91 1.93
C LEU A 19 -4.07 -21.55 1.76
N GLU A 20 -3.59 -21.53 0.52
CA GLU A 20 -2.21 -21.15 0.20
C GLU A 20 -1.96 -19.67 0.55
N ALA A 21 -2.84 -18.78 0.08
CA ALA A 21 -2.76 -17.35 0.39
C ALA A 21 -2.86 -17.07 1.91
N TYR A 22 -3.79 -17.73 2.59
CA TYR A 22 -3.92 -17.68 4.05
C TYR A 22 -2.63 -18.07 4.76
N THR A 23 -2.05 -19.22 4.37
CA THR A 23 -0.85 -19.77 5.02
C THR A 23 0.34 -18.83 4.83
N GLU A 24 0.52 -18.29 3.63
CA GLU A 24 1.60 -17.36 3.34
C GLU A 24 1.44 -16.03 4.10
N VAL A 25 0.23 -15.47 4.13
CA VAL A 25 -0.05 -14.25 4.91
C VAL A 25 0.20 -14.47 6.40
N LEU A 26 -0.26 -15.59 6.96
CA LEU A 26 -0.03 -15.92 8.36
C LEU A 26 1.48 -16.01 8.67
N ARG A 27 2.23 -16.69 7.80
CA ARG A 27 3.70 -16.80 7.91
C ARG A 27 4.37 -15.43 7.90
N ARG A 28 3.95 -14.54 7.00
CA ARG A 28 4.47 -13.17 6.86
C ARG A 28 4.19 -12.32 8.09
N LEU A 29 2.97 -12.36 8.61
CA LEU A 29 2.57 -11.59 9.77
C LEU A 29 3.35 -12.00 11.03
N HIS A 30 3.62 -13.29 11.20
CA HIS A 30 4.51 -13.77 12.27
C HIS A 30 5.96 -13.33 12.07
N ALA A 31 6.49 -13.45 10.85
CA ALA A 31 7.86 -13.03 10.53
C ALA A 31 8.07 -11.50 10.69
N GLY A 32 7.05 -10.70 10.37
CA GLY A 32 7.04 -9.25 10.55
C GLY A 32 6.82 -8.80 11.99
N GLY A 33 6.62 -9.73 12.94
CA GLY A 33 6.41 -9.41 14.35
C GLY A 33 5.08 -8.72 14.64
N CYS A 34 4.05 -8.97 13.82
CA CYS A 34 2.73 -8.39 14.02
C CYS A 34 2.12 -8.90 15.33
N GLN A 35 1.91 -8.01 16.30
CA GLN A 35 1.37 -8.38 17.62
C GLN A 35 -0.02 -9.01 17.52
N GLU A 36 -0.85 -8.57 16.57
CA GLU A 36 -2.20 -9.13 16.34
C GLU A 36 -2.14 -10.61 15.94
N ALA A 37 -1.07 -11.03 15.24
CA ALA A 37 -0.91 -12.41 14.81
C ALA A 37 -0.69 -13.39 15.97
N HIS A 38 -0.23 -12.89 17.12
CA HIS A 38 -0.03 -13.71 18.32
C HIS A 38 -1.29 -13.80 19.21
N ALA A 39 -2.37 -13.09 18.88
CA ALA A 39 -3.60 -13.15 19.64
C ALA A 39 -4.27 -14.53 19.50
N ALA A 40 -4.88 -15.01 20.58
CA ALA A 40 -5.65 -16.25 20.56
C ALA A 40 -6.82 -16.14 19.56
N GLY A 41 -6.97 -17.15 18.69
CA GLY A 41 -8.02 -17.19 17.66
C GLY A 41 -7.77 -16.29 16.44
N PHE A 42 -6.61 -15.62 16.35
CA PHE A 42 -6.27 -14.80 15.18
C PHE A 42 -6.27 -15.64 13.88
N SER A 43 -5.63 -16.81 13.91
CA SER A 43 -5.54 -17.73 12.77
C SER A 43 -6.92 -18.12 12.24
N ASP A 44 -7.89 -18.37 13.13
CA ASP A 44 -9.26 -18.72 12.74
C ASP A 44 -10.00 -17.52 12.15
N GLN A 45 -9.83 -16.33 12.74
CA GLN A 45 -10.44 -15.10 12.23
C GLN A 45 -9.88 -14.70 10.86
N LEU A 46 -8.59 -14.92 10.62
CA LEU A 46 -7.96 -14.68 9.32
C LEU A 46 -8.47 -15.70 8.30
N TRP A 47 -8.63 -16.97 8.69
CA TRP A 47 -9.23 -17.98 7.81
C TRP A 47 -10.67 -17.61 7.43
N LEU A 48 -11.50 -17.21 8.39
CA LEU A 48 -12.87 -16.73 8.13
C LEU A 48 -12.90 -15.53 7.18
N HIS A 49 -11.89 -14.65 7.23
CA HIS A 49 -11.74 -13.57 6.27
C HIS A 49 -11.49 -14.09 4.85
N PHE A 50 -10.62 -15.08 4.65
CA PHE A 50 -10.42 -15.67 3.31
C PHE A 50 -11.66 -16.45 2.83
N ASP A 51 -12.35 -17.13 3.74
CA ASP A 51 -13.52 -17.93 3.40
C ASP A 51 -14.67 -17.05 2.88
N ARG A 52 -14.96 -15.90 3.53
CA ARG A 52 -16.00 -14.95 3.07
C ARG A 52 -15.66 -14.18 1.79
N MET A 53 -14.42 -14.23 1.31
CA MET A 53 -13.97 -13.52 0.12
C MET A 53 -14.11 -14.40 -1.13
N PRO A 54 -14.35 -13.83 -2.32
CA PRO A 54 -14.35 -14.63 -3.55
C PRO A 54 -12.95 -15.21 -3.82
N ALA A 55 -12.88 -16.37 -4.49
CA ALA A 55 -11.61 -17.05 -4.78
C ALA A 55 -10.55 -16.15 -5.44
N ARG A 56 -11.01 -15.25 -6.33
CA ARG A 56 -10.19 -14.21 -6.96
C ARG A 56 -9.37 -13.39 -5.95
N TYR A 57 -9.92 -13.08 -4.78
CA TYR A 57 -9.20 -12.29 -3.78
C TYR A 57 -7.89 -12.97 -3.36
N ALA A 58 -7.88 -14.30 -3.24
CA ALA A 58 -6.66 -15.03 -2.90
C ALA A 58 -5.58 -14.98 -4.00
N LEU A 59 -5.99 -14.77 -5.25
CA LEU A 59 -5.09 -14.65 -6.40
C LEU A 59 -4.56 -13.23 -6.60
N ASP A 60 -5.40 -12.22 -6.33
CA ASP A 60 -5.10 -10.81 -6.60
C ASP A 60 -4.48 -10.10 -5.38
N VAL A 61 -4.64 -10.65 -4.17
CA VAL A 61 -4.10 -10.03 -2.96
C VAL A 61 -2.58 -10.16 -2.90
N ASN A 62 -1.92 -9.05 -2.54
CA ASN A 62 -0.48 -9.08 -2.31
C ASN A 62 -0.15 -9.76 -0.97
N VAL A 63 0.10 -11.07 -1.01
CA VAL A 63 0.50 -11.86 0.16
C VAL A 63 1.87 -11.44 0.74
N GLU A 64 2.68 -10.70 -0.03
CA GLU A 64 3.97 -10.21 0.45
C GLU A 64 3.82 -9.17 1.56
N ARG A 65 2.71 -8.41 1.54
CA ARG A 65 2.29 -7.45 2.58
C ARG A 65 1.07 -7.98 3.30
N GLY A 66 1.30 -8.89 4.24
CA GLY A 66 0.22 -9.45 5.08
C GLY A 66 -0.58 -8.37 5.82
N GLU A 67 0.03 -7.22 6.10
CA GLU A 67 -0.62 -6.06 6.73
C GLU A 67 -1.76 -5.48 5.89
N ASP A 68 -1.67 -5.56 4.56
CA ASP A 68 -2.73 -5.09 3.69
C ASP A 68 -3.99 -5.97 3.86
N VAL A 69 -3.82 -7.29 4.05
CA VAL A 69 -4.93 -8.21 4.35
C VAL A 69 -5.57 -7.88 5.69
N LEU A 70 -4.78 -7.51 6.70
CA LEU A 70 -5.30 -7.06 7.99
C LEU A 70 -6.10 -5.77 7.86
N MET A 71 -5.59 -4.82 7.08
CA MET A 71 -6.31 -3.58 6.81
C MET A 71 -7.64 -3.86 6.10
N HIS A 72 -7.67 -4.75 5.10
CA HIS A 72 -8.92 -5.16 4.44
C HIS A 72 -9.93 -5.76 5.42
N LYS A 73 -9.47 -6.68 6.29
CA LYS A 73 -10.30 -7.29 7.34
C LYS A 73 -10.86 -6.24 8.30
N ARG A 74 -10.04 -5.26 8.72
CA ARG A 74 -10.46 -4.16 9.61
C ARG A 74 -11.47 -3.24 8.94
N LEU A 75 -11.25 -2.85 7.68
CA LEU A 75 -12.19 -2.01 6.93
C LEU A 75 -13.57 -2.67 6.79
N LEU A 76 -13.59 -3.96 6.43
CA LEU A 76 -14.84 -4.73 6.35
C LEU A 76 -15.55 -4.80 7.71
N LYS A 77 -14.79 -5.01 8.79
CA LYS A 77 -15.36 -5.04 10.14
C LYS A 77 -15.96 -3.70 10.55
N LEU A 78 -15.29 -2.59 10.23
CA LEU A 78 -15.81 -1.25 10.50
C LEU A 78 -17.04 -0.93 9.65
N ALA A 79 -17.09 -1.44 8.41
CA ALA A 79 -18.20 -1.25 7.50
C ALA A 79 -19.46 -2.02 7.95
N GLU A 80 -19.37 -3.00 8.84
CA GLU A 80 -20.54 -3.68 9.42
C GLU A 80 -21.49 -2.69 10.13
N ASP A 81 -20.96 -1.60 10.70
CA ASP A 81 -21.77 -0.54 11.28
C ASP A 81 -22.28 0.42 10.18
N PRO A 82 -23.60 0.53 9.96
CA PRO A 82 -24.17 1.43 8.96
C PRO A 82 -23.79 2.90 9.16
N ALA A 83 -23.47 3.32 10.39
CA ALA A 83 -23.09 4.70 10.69
C ALA A 83 -21.69 5.06 10.16
N ASN A 84 -20.83 4.06 9.94
CA ASN A 84 -19.45 4.26 9.50
C ASN A 84 -19.28 4.17 7.98
N GLN A 85 -20.33 3.83 7.24
CA GLN A 85 -20.22 3.58 5.80
C GLN A 85 -20.26 4.88 4.98
N PRO A 86 -19.35 5.05 4.01
CA PRO A 86 -18.27 4.15 3.64
C PRO A 86 -17.03 4.33 4.53
N VAL A 87 -16.40 3.20 4.86
CA VAL A 87 -15.09 3.20 5.50
C VAL A 87 -14.04 3.19 4.41
N PHE A 88 -12.98 3.97 4.56
CA PHE A 88 -11.88 3.96 3.62
C PHE A 88 -10.54 4.19 4.32
N ASP A 89 -9.47 3.76 3.66
CA ASP A 89 -8.10 4.06 4.07
C ASP A 89 -7.26 4.50 2.88
N ILE A 90 -6.30 5.39 3.15
CA ILE A 90 -5.35 5.89 2.16
C ILE A 90 -3.95 5.73 2.71
N ARG A 91 -3.10 5.08 1.93
CA ARG A 91 -1.69 4.87 2.25
C ARG A 91 -0.78 5.23 1.08
N PRO A 92 0.40 5.82 1.34
CA PRO A 92 1.41 5.99 0.29
C PRO A 92 1.95 4.62 -0.17
N VAL A 93 2.30 4.54 -1.46
CA VAL A 93 2.93 3.40 -2.09
C VAL A 93 4.29 3.85 -2.60
N GLN A 94 5.35 3.50 -1.87
CA GLN A 94 6.71 3.74 -2.30
C GLN A 94 7.12 2.64 -3.28
N VAL A 95 7.35 2.99 -4.54
CA VAL A 95 8.05 2.12 -5.48
C VAL A 95 9.49 2.57 -5.50
N SER A 96 10.38 1.69 -5.05
CA SER A 96 11.82 1.90 -5.19
C SER A 96 12.13 2.05 -6.67
N PRO A 97 12.87 3.09 -7.09
CA PRO A 97 13.42 3.13 -8.43
C PRO A 97 14.27 1.88 -8.60
N ASN A 98 13.98 1.10 -9.65
CA ASN A 98 14.75 -0.08 -9.96
C ASN A 98 16.15 0.39 -10.40
N VAL A 99 17.10 0.47 -9.47
CA VAL A 99 18.51 0.74 -9.79
C VAL A 99 19.02 -0.52 -10.47
N ASN A 100 18.85 -0.58 -11.79
CA ASN A 100 19.50 -1.59 -12.62
C ASN A 100 21.01 -1.30 -12.57
N GLY A 101 21.67 -1.93 -11.61
CA GLY A 101 23.11 -1.83 -11.39
C GLY A 101 23.86 -2.29 -12.63
N ASN A 102 24.37 -1.34 -13.39
CA ASN A 102 25.46 -1.57 -14.32
C ASN A 102 26.54 -0.52 -14.04
N LEU A 103 27.23 -0.68 -12.91
CA LEU A 103 28.51 -0.03 -12.67
C LEU A 103 29.59 -0.98 -13.20
N ASN A 104 29.85 -0.79 -14.49
CA ASN A 104 31.04 -1.23 -15.17
C ASN A 104 32.27 -0.53 -14.55
N GLU A 105 33.19 -1.35 -14.06
CA GLU A 105 34.64 -1.20 -14.18
C GLU A 105 35.20 0.23 -14.24
N SER A 106 35.73 0.71 -13.12
CA SER A 106 36.94 1.52 -13.16
C SER A 106 37.91 1.01 -12.10
N VAL A 107 38.92 0.30 -12.59
CA VAL A 107 40.19 0.08 -11.92
C VAL A 107 40.74 1.43 -11.46
N ASP A 108 41.10 1.55 -10.19
CA ASP A 108 42.21 2.41 -9.81
C ASP A 108 42.94 1.80 -8.61
N SER A 109 44.23 1.64 -8.83
CA SER A 109 45.19 1.05 -7.92
C SER A 109 45.65 2.11 -6.93
N ASP A 110 45.72 1.76 -5.64
CA ASP A 110 46.82 2.21 -4.78
C ASP A 110 46.79 1.42 -3.47
N SER A 111 47.70 0.44 -3.34
CA SER A 111 48.03 -0.17 -2.05
C SER A 111 49.49 0.14 -1.74
N ALA A 112 49.72 1.19 -0.95
CA ALA A 112 50.98 1.44 -0.29
C ALA A 112 50.83 1.12 1.21
N MET A 113 51.75 0.29 1.68
CA MET A 113 51.90 -0.27 3.02
C MET A 113 52.07 0.79 4.11
N ALA A 114 51.57 0.54 5.32
CA ALA A 114 52.36 0.55 6.57
C ALA A 114 51.48 0.32 7.82
N ASP A 115 52.05 -0.46 8.72
CA ASP A 115 51.50 -0.98 9.97
C ASP A 115 51.32 0.04 11.12
N ASP A 116 50.42 -0.36 12.02
CA ASP A 116 50.56 -0.41 13.48
C ASP A 116 50.43 0.83 14.42
N VAL A 117 49.85 0.47 15.57
CA VAL A 117 50.00 1.00 16.94
C VAL A 117 48.87 1.86 17.54
N GLN A 118 48.33 1.29 18.62
CA GLN A 118 47.37 1.79 19.59
C GLN A 118 47.91 2.95 20.45
N SER A 119 47.04 3.87 20.87
CA SER A 119 46.92 4.37 22.27
C SER A 119 45.73 5.37 22.33
N SER A 120 44.69 5.07 23.11
CA SER A 120 44.47 5.46 24.51
C SER A 120 44.41 6.97 24.80
N LEU A 121 43.17 7.38 25.13
CA LEU A 121 42.81 8.25 26.26
C LEU A 121 43.12 9.76 26.16
N ASN A 122 42.07 10.60 26.05
CA ASN A 122 41.54 11.38 27.18
C ASN A 122 40.49 12.44 26.75
N GLN A 123 39.34 12.37 27.43
CA GLN A 123 38.60 13.46 28.10
C GLN A 123 38.48 14.83 27.41
N SER A 124 37.23 15.27 27.19
CA SER A 124 36.58 16.33 27.99
C SER A 124 35.41 17.00 27.25
N GLY A 125 34.27 17.11 27.94
CA GLY A 125 33.54 18.37 27.98
C GLY A 125 32.33 18.60 27.06
N LYS A 126 31.19 18.81 27.73
CA LYS A 126 30.07 19.73 27.40
C LYS A 126 29.00 19.30 26.37
N VAL A 127 27.82 19.01 26.93
CA VAL A 127 26.56 19.79 26.82
C VAL A 127 26.18 20.35 25.44
N GLY A 128 24.99 19.96 24.96
CA GLY A 128 24.16 20.84 24.14
C GLY A 128 23.22 20.11 23.17
N ASN A 129 21.95 19.98 23.55
CA ASN A 129 20.81 19.88 22.62
C ASN A 129 20.93 20.92 21.50
N HIS A 130 20.47 20.61 20.28
CA HIS A 130 19.72 21.45 19.29
C HIS A 130 19.66 20.59 18.00
N GLY A 131 18.54 20.22 17.40
CA GLY A 131 17.32 20.98 17.21
C GLY A 131 17.44 21.88 15.98
N ARG A 132 16.79 21.45 14.88
CA ARG A 132 16.16 22.27 13.81
C ARG A 132 17.02 22.72 12.61
N LEU A 133 16.52 22.32 11.45
CA LEU A 133 16.20 23.12 10.24
C LEU A 133 17.16 24.26 9.89
N ASN A 134 17.73 24.20 8.68
CA ASN A 134 17.86 25.41 7.88
C ASN A 134 17.68 25.14 6.39
N LEU A 135 16.57 25.66 5.85
CA LEU A 135 16.37 25.92 4.43
C LEU A 135 17.18 27.17 4.09
N GLN A 136 18.07 27.09 3.11
CA GLN A 136 18.65 28.31 2.53
C GLN A 136 18.55 28.24 1.01
N ALA A 137 17.55 28.97 0.51
CA ALA A 137 17.49 29.41 -0.88
C ALA A 137 18.54 30.51 -1.10
N ASN A 138 19.32 30.41 -2.17
CA ASN A 138 19.89 31.57 -2.81
C ASN A 138 20.06 31.33 -4.32
N ARG A 139 19.58 32.30 -5.12
CA ARG A 139 19.64 32.35 -6.58
C ARG A 139 20.94 33.03 -7.01
N GLN A 140 21.52 32.63 -8.16
CA GLN A 140 21.77 33.50 -9.34
C GLN A 140 22.57 32.76 -10.43
N ASN A 141 22.19 33.04 -11.69
CA ASN A 141 22.65 32.59 -13.03
C ASN A 141 24.19 32.57 -13.24
N VAL A 142 24.78 31.86 -14.21
CA VAL A 142 24.73 32.08 -15.69
C VAL A 142 25.20 30.84 -16.50
N GLU A 143 24.41 30.54 -17.53
CA GLU A 143 24.59 29.93 -18.87
C GLU A 143 25.92 29.28 -19.29
N ASP A 144 25.85 28.04 -19.83
CA ASP A 144 26.06 27.71 -21.26
C ASP A 144 26.48 26.24 -21.42
N GLY A 145 25.97 25.56 -22.46
CA GLY A 145 26.41 24.21 -22.84
C GLY A 145 25.30 23.17 -22.90
N ASP A 146 24.56 23.21 -23.99
CA ASP A 146 23.58 22.23 -24.46
C ASP A 146 24.15 20.79 -24.44
N ASN A 147 23.69 20.01 -23.46
CA ASN A 147 23.51 18.57 -23.53
C ASN A 147 22.50 18.21 -22.44
N ALA A 148 21.25 18.61 -22.66
CA ALA A 148 20.11 18.03 -21.97
C ALA A 148 19.93 16.58 -22.43
N VAL A 149 20.91 15.71 -22.13
CA VAL A 149 20.57 14.39 -21.63
C VAL A 149 19.82 14.67 -20.33
N GLN A 150 18.52 14.89 -20.51
CA GLN A 150 17.48 14.69 -19.53
C GLN A 150 17.74 13.28 -19.00
N LEU A 151 18.66 13.21 -18.04
CA LEU A 151 18.85 12.09 -17.16
C LEU A 151 17.46 11.98 -16.58
N ASP A 152 16.72 11.02 -17.12
CA ASP A 152 15.35 10.71 -16.82
C ASP A 152 15.31 10.62 -15.31
N ALA A 153 14.97 11.76 -14.68
CA ALA A 153 14.96 11.94 -13.25
C ALA A 153 13.74 11.15 -12.86
N GLN A 154 13.94 9.84 -12.80
CA GLN A 154 12.98 8.76 -12.78
C GLN A 154 11.82 9.23 -11.94
N VAL A 155 10.82 9.81 -12.60
CA VAL A 155 9.93 10.77 -11.96
C VAL A 155 9.19 9.96 -10.93
N TRP A 156 9.57 10.16 -9.67
CA TRP A 156 8.98 9.47 -8.55
C TRP A 156 7.58 10.05 -8.44
N ARG A 157 6.65 9.50 -9.21
CA ARG A 157 5.25 9.89 -9.17
C ARG A 157 4.71 9.32 -7.87
N PRO A 158 4.30 10.16 -6.92
CA PRO A 158 3.72 9.67 -5.68
C PRO A 158 2.52 8.80 -6.03
N MET A 159 2.57 7.53 -5.65
CA MET A 159 1.46 6.60 -5.80
C MET A 159 0.78 6.42 -4.45
N HIS A 160 -0.54 6.39 -4.47
CA HIS A 160 -1.35 6.23 -3.29
C HIS A 160 -2.27 5.03 -3.50
N ALA A 161 -2.39 4.20 -2.47
CA ALA A 161 -3.36 3.14 -2.42
C ALA A 161 -4.57 3.61 -1.62
N ILE A 162 -5.73 3.60 -2.24
CA ILE A 162 -7.01 3.95 -1.63
C ILE A 162 -7.85 2.69 -1.55
N THR A 163 -8.29 2.32 -0.36
CA THR A 163 -9.16 1.16 -0.15
C THR A 163 -10.49 1.60 0.42
N PHE A 164 -11.59 1.12 -0.17
CA PHE A 164 -12.95 1.40 0.26
C PHE A 164 -13.64 0.12 0.73
N SER A 165 -14.43 0.23 1.79
CA SER A 165 -15.37 -0.80 2.21
C SER A 165 -16.73 -0.23 2.61
N ALA A 166 -17.79 -0.87 2.15
CA ALA A 166 -19.18 -0.51 2.47
C ALA A 166 -20.11 -1.70 2.23
N LEU A 167 -21.40 -1.55 2.50
CA LEU A 167 -22.41 -2.53 2.09
C LEU A 167 -22.47 -2.61 0.56
N ASP A 168 -22.47 -3.83 0.02
CA ASP A 168 -22.53 -4.03 -1.43
C ASP A 168 -23.91 -3.63 -1.95
N ARG A 169 -23.95 -2.48 -2.62
CA ARG A 169 -25.15 -1.89 -3.22
C ARG A 169 -24.88 -1.60 -4.68
N ARG A 170 -25.95 -1.54 -5.46
CA ARG A 170 -25.87 -1.26 -6.90
C ARG A 170 -25.08 0.03 -7.14
N LYS A 171 -24.16 -0.05 -8.11
CA LYS A 171 -23.35 1.08 -8.63
C LYS A 171 -22.36 1.69 -7.63
N LEU A 172 -21.96 0.96 -6.59
CA LEU A 172 -20.98 1.46 -5.63
C LEU A 172 -19.64 1.79 -6.29
N LEU A 173 -19.13 0.87 -7.12
CA LEU A 173 -17.91 1.08 -7.89
C LEU A 173 -18.01 2.33 -8.77
N SER A 174 -19.13 2.54 -9.46
CA SER A 174 -19.35 3.75 -10.26
C SER A 174 -19.33 5.03 -9.43
N LYS A 175 -19.88 5.02 -8.21
CA LYS A 175 -19.80 6.17 -7.29
C LYS A 175 -18.36 6.44 -6.88
N VAL A 176 -17.60 5.40 -6.51
CA VAL A 176 -16.18 5.55 -6.13
C VAL A 176 -15.35 6.08 -7.28
N THR A 177 -15.49 5.51 -8.48
CA THR A 177 -14.75 5.97 -9.66
C THR A 177 -15.10 7.42 -10.02
N ALA A 178 -16.37 7.82 -9.93
CA ALA A 178 -16.78 9.20 -10.14
C ALA A 178 -16.19 10.15 -9.08
N LEU A 179 -16.07 9.69 -7.83
CA LEU A 179 -15.44 10.45 -6.75
C LEU A 179 -13.97 10.68 -7.06
N LEU A 180 -13.23 9.62 -7.40
CA LEU A 180 -11.80 9.70 -7.73
C LEU A 180 -11.55 10.59 -8.95
N ALA A 181 -12.41 10.49 -9.98
CA ALA A 181 -12.34 11.37 -11.14
C ALA A 181 -12.57 12.85 -10.77
N GLY A 182 -13.46 13.14 -9.81
CA GLY A 182 -13.70 14.50 -9.31
C GLY A 182 -12.55 15.08 -8.47
N ILE A 183 -11.66 14.24 -7.94
CA ILE A 183 -10.43 14.65 -7.23
C ILE A 183 -9.26 14.81 -8.22
N GLU A 184 -9.46 14.49 -9.51
CA GLU A 184 -8.44 14.58 -10.56
C GLU A 184 -7.23 13.66 -10.32
N VAL A 185 -7.46 12.50 -9.69
CA VAL A 185 -6.46 11.43 -9.59
C VAL A 185 -6.64 10.40 -10.70
N ASP A 186 -5.52 9.93 -11.25
CA ASP A 186 -5.50 8.89 -12.27
C ASP A 186 -5.48 7.52 -11.62
N ILE A 187 -6.38 6.63 -12.03
CA ILE A 187 -6.43 5.25 -11.54
C ILE A 187 -5.46 4.41 -12.37
N HIS A 188 -4.42 3.89 -11.72
CA HIS A 188 -3.44 2.98 -12.31
C HIS A 188 -3.91 1.52 -12.25
N GLU A 189 -4.43 1.12 -11.09
CA GLU A 189 -4.88 -0.24 -10.83
C GLU A 189 -6.15 -0.18 -9.99
N ALA A 190 -7.09 -1.08 -10.26
CA ALA A 190 -8.34 -1.16 -9.52
C ALA A 190 -8.80 -2.61 -9.39
N HIS A 191 -9.02 -3.03 -8.16
CA HIS A 191 -9.60 -4.32 -7.82
C HIS A 191 -10.84 -4.12 -6.97
N ALA A 192 -11.88 -4.89 -7.24
CA ALA A 192 -13.13 -4.83 -6.50
C ALA A 192 -13.65 -6.24 -6.22
N PHE A 193 -14.12 -6.44 -5.00
CA PHE A 193 -14.59 -7.71 -4.48
C PHE A 193 -15.92 -7.50 -3.76
N SER A 194 -16.85 -8.42 -4.00
CA SER A 194 -18.06 -8.57 -3.20
C SER A 194 -17.89 -9.79 -2.31
N THR A 195 -18.06 -9.59 -1.01
CA THR A 195 -17.99 -10.66 -0.02
C THR A 195 -19.28 -11.48 -0.01
N GLU A 196 -19.21 -12.72 0.44
CA GLU A 196 -20.37 -13.62 0.51
C GLU A 196 -21.47 -13.12 1.47
N ASP A 197 -21.10 -12.32 2.46
CA ASP A 197 -22.00 -11.68 3.42
C ASP A 197 -22.49 -10.29 2.99
N GLY A 198 -22.27 -9.90 1.73
CA GLY A 198 -22.91 -8.72 1.12
C GLY A 198 -22.19 -7.39 1.37
N PHE A 199 -20.90 -7.42 1.66
CA PHE A 199 -20.05 -6.23 1.72
C PHE A 199 -19.21 -6.10 0.45
N PHE A 200 -18.79 -4.87 0.20
CA PHE A 200 -17.91 -4.50 -0.89
C PHE A 200 -16.55 -4.12 -0.33
N LEU A 201 -15.50 -4.53 -1.03
CA LEU A 201 -14.13 -4.10 -0.81
C LEU A 201 -13.52 -3.73 -2.15
N ALA A 202 -13.03 -2.50 -2.30
CA ALA A 202 -12.28 -2.12 -3.49
C ALA A 202 -10.98 -1.41 -3.13
N PHE A 203 -9.96 -1.68 -3.92
CA PHE A 203 -8.61 -1.16 -3.79
C PHE A 203 -8.23 -0.48 -5.10
N PHE A 204 -7.69 0.73 -4.99
CA PHE A 204 -7.25 1.55 -6.11
C PHE A 204 -5.82 1.99 -5.87
N ILE A 205 -4.94 1.78 -6.85
CA ILE A 205 -3.67 2.48 -6.91
C ILE A 205 -3.88 3.68 -7.81
N VAL A 206 -3.58 4.86 -7.28
CA VAL A 206 -3.74 6.12 -8.00
C VAL A 206 -2.42 6.89 -8.07
N HIS A 207 -2.24 7.67 -9.13
CA HIS A 207 -1.17 8.65 -9.27
C HIS A 207 -1.72 10.03 -9.64
N GLY A 208 -0.86 11.06 -9.63
CA GLY A 208 -1.25 12.44 -9.95
C GLY A 208 -1.57 13.30 -8.71
N TRP A 209 -1.61 12.70 -7.51
CA TRP A 209 -1.68 13.48 -6.28
C TRP A 209 -0.28 13.91 -5.84
N HIS A 210 -0.04 15.22 -5.81
CA HIS A 210 1.27 15.81 -5.51
C HIS A 210 1.37 16.47 -4.12
N SER A 211 0.25 16.55 -3.38
CA SER A 211 0.24 17.06 -1.99
C SER A 211 0.41 15.93 -0.98
N GLU A 212 0.33 16.27 0.30
CA GLU A 212 0.30 15.34 1.43
C GLU A 212 -0.90 14.39 1.34
N VAL A 213 -0.75 13.19 1.92
CA VAL A 213 -1.79 12.14 1.94
C VAL A 213 -3.01 12.57 2.75
N GLU A 214 -2.83 13.40 3.78
CA GLU A 214 -3.90 13.97 4.59
C GLU A 214 -4.82 14.89 3.78
N ASP A 215 -4.29 15.60 2.78
CA ASP A 215 -5.11 16.44 1.92
C ASP A 215 -5.93 15.60 0.94
N LEU A 216 -5.35 14.51 0.43
CA LEU A 216 -6.09 13.52 -0.37
C LEU A 216 -7.22 12.91 0.46
N ARG A 217 -6.96 12.57 1.73
CA ARG A 217 -7.96 12.07 2.66
C ARG A 217 -9.12 13.05 2.83
N LYS A 218 -8.84 14.34 3.04
CA LYS A 218 -9.88 15.38 3.17
C LYS A 218 -10.73 15.52 1.90
N GLU A 219 -10.11 15.50 0.71
CA GLU A 219 -10.86 15.60 -0.54
C GLU A 219 -11.72 14.35 -0.79
N VAL A 220 -11.24 13.15 -0.42
CA VAL A 220 -12.06 11.92 -0.44
C VAL A 220 -13.24 12.03 0.53
N GLU A 221 -13.03 12.48 1.77
CA GLU A 221 -14.10 12.68 2.77
C GLU A 221 -15.16 13.67 2.28
N LYS A 222 -14.70 14.81 1.77
CA LYS A 222 -15.57 15.84 1.17
C LYS A 222 -16.34 15.30 -0.03
N GLY A 223 -15.72 14.49 -0.88
CA GLY A 223 -16.37 13.81 -2.00
C GLY A 223 -17.49 12.87 -1.53
N ILE A 224 -17.22 12.06 -0.50
CA ILE A 224 -18.19 11.13 0.10
C ILE A 224 -19.42 11.90 0.63
N LEU A 225 -19.19 12.99 1.36
CA LEU A 225 -20.24 13.84 1.91
C LEU A 225 -21.08 14.51 0.82
N SER A 226 -20.43 15.00 -0.24
CA SER A 226 -21.09 15.65 -1.38
C SER A 226 -21.97 14.69 -2.18
N MET A 227 -21.53 13.44 -2.35
CA MET A 227 -22.24 12.42 -3.13
C MET A 227 -23.47 11.82 -2.44
N LYS A 228 -23.85 12.30 -1.25
CA LYS A 228 -24.92 11.72 -0.41
C LYS A 228 -24.83 10.19 -0.42
N TRP A 229 -23.67 9.66 -0.07
CA TRP A 229 -23.34 8.24 -0.19
C TRP A 229 -24.43 7.29 0.35
N THR A 230 -25.04 7.70 1.47
CA THR A 230 -26.08 6.97 2.23
C THR A 230 -27.51 7.25 1.77
N SER A 231 -27.75 8.17 0.82
CA SER A 231 -29.09 8.40 0.29
C SER A 231 -29.54 7.18 -0.51
N SER A 232 -30.32 6.34 0.17
CA SER A 232 -31.19 5.37 -0.48
C SER A 232 -32.50 6.10 -0.84
N PRO A 233 -33.10 5.81 -1.99
CA PRO A 233 -34.50 6.14 -2.23
C PRO A 233 -35.43 5.42 -1.24
#